data_AF-A0A351KDT7-F1
#
_entry.id   AF-A0A351KDT7-F1
#
_cell.length_a   1.000
_cell.length_b   1.000
_cell.length_c   1.000
_cell.angle_alpha   90.00
_cell.angle_beta   90.00
_cell.angle_gamma   90.00
#
_symmetry.space_group_name_H-M   'P 1'
#
loop_
_entity.id
_entity.type
_entity.pdbx_description
1 polymer ?
#
loop_
_entity_poly.entity_id
_entity_poly.type
_entity_poly.pdbx_seq_one_letter_code
_entity_poly.pdbx_strand_id
1 'polypeptide(L)'
;FKLENDDGFEYFLEVKGVTLEGNGISSFPDAPTERGRKHLLELIEVKKALKSAGVLFLIQMDDINYFTPNDDMDKGFGEAVRLAKENGVDVFAYNCKVGENFITLKDEVKVVM
;
A
#
# COMPACT_ATOMS: atom_id res chain seq x y z
N PHE A 1 2.01 -10.86 4.04
CA PHE A 1 1.36 -11.59 5.16
C PHE A 1 0.20 -12.42 4.62
N LYS A 2 -0.01 -13.62 5.18
CA LYS A 2 -1.25 -14.40 5.04
C LYS A 2 -1.97 -14.30 6.39
N LEU A 3 -3.17 -13.75 6.39
CA LEU A 3 -4.03 -13.62 7.56
C LEU A 3 -5.14 -14.67 7.45
N GLU A 4 -5.61 -15.17 8.58
CA GLU A 4 -6.69 -16.14 8.66
C GLU A 4 -7.53 -15.83 9.90
N ASN A 5 -8.86 -15.94 9.78
CA ASN A 5 -9.76 -15.83 10.94
C ASN A 5 -10.23 -17.22 11.41
N ASP A 6 -10.97 -17.26 12.51
CA ASP A 6 -11.47 -18.52 13.10
C ASP A 6 -12.44 -19.29 12.17
N ASP A 7 -13.02 -18.63 11.17
CA ASP A 7 -13.90 -19.24 10.17
C ASP A 7 -13.14 -19.80 8.95
N GLY A 8 -11.80 -19.72 8.94
CA GLY A 8 -10.94 -20.19 7.85
C GLY A 8 -10.90 -19.24 6.63
N PHE A 9 -11.38 -18.00 6.78
CA PHE A 9 -11.24 -16.98 5.75
C PHE A 9 -9.79 -16.49 5.69
N GLU A 10 -9.13 -16.73 4.56
CA GLU A 10 -7.77 -16.27 4.30
C GLU A 10 -7.76 -14.87 3.69
N TYR A 11 -6.74 -14.06 4.01
CA TYR A 11 -6.51 -12.75 3.39
C TYR A 11 -5.02 -12.50 3.16
N PHE A 12 -4.65 -12.16 1.92
CA PHE A 12 -3.25 -11.85 1.59
C PHE A 12 -3.00 -10.35 1.63
N LEU A 13 -2.05 -9.92 2.47
CA LEU A 13 -1.69 -8.50 2.63
C LEU A 13 -0.20 -8.29 2.32
N GLU A 14 0.10 -7.53 1.28
CA GLU A 14 1.44 -6.99 1.04
C GLU A 14 1.63 -5.68 1.81
N VAL A 15 2.78 -5.48 2.44
CA VAL A 15 3.11 -4.21 3.11
C VAL A 15 4.26 -3.53 2.38
N LYS A 16 4.09 -2.25 2.04
CA LYS A 16 5.12 -1.38 1.46
C LYS A 16 5.44 -0.27 2.45
N GLY A 17 6.69 -0.18 2.87
CA GLY A 17 7.16 0.96 3.67
C GLY A 17 7.24 2.21 2.79
N VAL A 18 6.73 3.33 3.30
CA VAL A 18 6.74 4.62 2.60
C VAL A 18 7.42 5.66 3.46
N THR A 19 8.44 6.29 2.88
CA THR A 19 9.27 7.32 3.53
C THR A 19 9.41 8.59 2.68
N LEU A 20 8.88 8.60 1.45
CA LEU A 20 8.87 9.77 0.60
C LEU A 20 7.66 10.65 0.97
N GLU A 21 7.94 11.93 1.22
CA GLU A 21 6.96 12.94 1.58
C GLU A 21 7.37 14.30 0.98
N GLY A 22 6.37 15.10 0.61
CA GLY A 22 6.52 16.53 0.35
C GLY A 22 5.21 17.29 0.50
N ASN A 23 5.21 18.37 1.29
CA ASN A 23 4.06 19.25 1.55
C ASN A 23 2.81 18.50 2.07
N GLY A 24 3.00 17.53 2.97
CA GLY A 24 1.94 16.70 3.54
C GLY A 24 1.41 15.63 2.58
N ILE A 25 2.14 15.34 1.50
CA ILE A 25 1.77 14.32 0.52
C ILE A 25 2.82 13.23 0.56
N SER A 26 2.41 12.00 0.86
CA SER A 26 3.31 10.85 0.80
C SER A 26 3.10 10.08 -0.50
N SER A 27 4.17 9.52 -1.05
CA SER A 27 4.08 8.77 -2.30
C SER A 27 5.06 7.60 -2.37
N PHE A 28 4.76 6.64 -3.23
CA PHE A 28 5.61 5.46 -3.45
C PHE A 28 5.55 5.06 -4.93
N PRO A 29 6.67 4.66 -5.55
CA PRO A 29 7.98 4.46 -4.94
C PRO A 29 8.88 5.72 -4.96
N ASP A 30 10.02 5.64 -4.28
CA ASP A 30 11.11 6.63 -4.32
C ASP A 30 12.19 6.31 -5.35
N ALA A 31 12.17 5.11 -5.93
CA ALA A 31 12.97 4.66 -7.07
C ALA A 31 12.18 3.65 -7.92
N PRO A 32 12.51 3.45 -9.22
CA PRO A 32 11.81 2.46 -10.04
C PRO A 32 11.80 1.06 -9.43
N THR A 33 10.66 0.35 -9.49
CA THR A 33 10.48 -0.93 -8.80
C THR A 33 9.66 -1.95 -9.60
N GLU A 34 10.37 -2.71 -10.44
CA GLU A 34 9.76 -3.83 -11.17
C GLU A 34 9.18 -4.90 -10.24
N ARG A 35 9.84 -5.15 -9.11
CA ARG A 35 9.39 -6.11 -8.10
C ARG A 35 8.11 -5.64 -7.43
N GLY A 36 8.02 -4.36 -7.08
CA GLY A 36 6.79 -3.78 -6.52
C GLY A 36 5.61 -3.94 -7.48
N ARG A 37 5.84 -3.65 -8.76
CA ARG A 37 4.83 -3.85 -9.82
C ARG A 37 4.41 -5.31 -9.94
N LYS A 38 5.36 -6.25 -9.98
CA LYS A 38 5.07 -7.70 -10.06
C LYS A 38 4.18 -8.16 -8.90
N HIS A 39 4.49 -7.75 -7.67
CA HIS A 39 3.69 -8.14 -6.49
C HIS A 39 2.25 -7.62 -6.57
N LEU A 40 2.02 -6.41 -7.11
CA LEU A 40 0.66 -5.90 -7.31
C LEU A 40 -0.13 -6.74 -8.31
N LEU A 41 0.50 -7.16 -9.40
CA LEU A 41 -0.11 -8.05 -10.38
C LEU A 41 -0.40 -9.43 -9.77
N GLU A 42 0.47 -9.95 -8.91
CA GLU A 42 0.23 -11.19 -8.17
C GLU A 42 -0.96 -11.06 -7.20
N LEU A 43 -1.12 -9.92 -6.52
CA LEU A 43 -2.29 -9.68 -5.66
C LEU A 43 -3.61 -9.66 -6.44
N ILE A 44 -3.61 -9.21 -7.70
CA ILE A 44 -4.79 -9.30 -8.58
C ILE A 44 -5.17 -10.76 -8.79
N GLU A 45 -4.20 -11.61 -9.11
CA GLU A 45 -4.45 -13.05 -9.30
C GLU A 45 -4.92 -13.72 -8.02
N VAL A 46 -4.36 -13.33 -6.86
CA VAL A 46 -4.86 -13.80 -5.55
C VAL A 46 -6.29 -13.33 -5.29
N LYS A 47 -6.63 -12.05 -5.56
CA LYS A 47 -8.00 -11.54 -5.40
C LYS A 47 -8.98 -12.29 -6.30
N LYS A 48 -8.59 -12.64 -7.53
CA LYS A 48 -9.43 -13.45 -8.42
C LYS A 48 -9.67 -14.86 -7.88
N ALA A 49 -8.66 -15.49 -7.29
CA ALA A 49 -8.75 -16.86 -6.76
C ALA A 49 -9.47 -16.94 -5.41
N LEU A 50 -9.08 -16.11 -4.44
CA LEU A 50 -9.52 -16.20 -3.04
C LEU A 50 -10.55 -15.14 -2.65
N LYS A 51 -10.76 -14.11 -3.49
CA LYS A 51 -11.61 -12.94 -3.23
C LYS A 51 -11.13 -12.06 -2.06
N SER A 52 -9.87 -12.21 -1.63
CA SER A 52 -9.34 -11.54 -0.44
C SER A 52 -7.84 -11.23 -0.55
N ALA A 53 -7.53 -10.01 -0.97
CA ALA A 53 -6.16 -9.54 -1.09
C ALA A 53 -6.09 -8.02 -1.01
N GLY A 54 -5.01 -7.50 -0.44
CA GLY A 54 -4.75 -6.07 -0.39
C GLY A 54 -3.27 -5.72 -0.28
N VAL A 55 -3.02 -4.42 -0.44
CA VAL A 55 -1.72 -3.79 -0.21
C VAL A 55 -1.89 -2.68 0.83
N LEU A 56 -0.98 -2.62 1.80
CA LEU A 56 -0.88 -1.57 2.79
C LEU A 56 0.39 -0.75 2.56
N PHE A 57 0.21 0.54 2.29
CA PHE A 57 1.28 1.53 2.29
C PHE A 57 1.45 2.07 3.73
N LEU A 58 2.49 1.59 4.40
CA LEU A 58 2.81 1.94 5.78
C LEU A 58 3.74 3.16 5.78
N ILE A 59 3.15 4.33 6.04
CA ILE A 59 3.85 5.62 6.03
C ILE A 59 4.46 5.86 7.40
N GLN A 60 5.80 5.88 7.47
CA GLN A 60 6.54 5.91 8.73
C GLN A 60 6.79 7.34 9.22
N MET A 61 5.75 8.16 9.23
CA MET A 61 5.71 9.54 9.72
C MET A 61 4.25 9.95 9.98
N ASP A 62 4.02 11.05 10.70
CA ASP A 62 2.70 11.61 10.96
C ASP A 62 2.35 12.75 9.98
N ASP A 63 1.20 13.40 10.21
CA ASP A 63 0.76 14.62 9.51
C ASP A 63 0.72 14.53 7.97
N ILE A 64 0.29 13.37 7.45
CA ILE A 64 0.03 13.15 6.02
C ILE A 64 -1.42 13.47 5.67
N ASN A 65 -1.60 14.35 4.68
CA ASN A 65 -2.91 14.70 4.14
C ASN A 65 -3.47 13.58 3.25
N TYR A 66 -2.64 13.02 2.38
CA TYR A 66 -3.00 11.88 1.53
C TYR A 66 -1.77 11.14 1.00
N PHE A 67 -2.01 9.92 0.53
CA PHE A 67 -1.06 9.09 -0.19
C PHE A 67 -1.43 8.99 -1.67
N THR A 68 -0.44 8.99 -2.56
CA THR A 68 -0.63 8.73 -4.00
C THR A 68 0.53 7.89 -4.56
N PRO A 69 0.30 7.03 -5.56
CA PRO A 69 1.41 6.46 -6.33
C PRO A 69 2.27 7.57 -6.95
N ASN A 70 3.58 7.37 -6.97
CA ASN A 70 4.55 8.31 -7.52
C ASN A 70 4.80 8.05 -9.01
N ASP A 71 3.89 8.53 -9.87
CA ASP A 71 3.97 8.32 -11.32
C ASP A 71 5.19 8.99 -11.97
N ASP A 72 5.68 10.09 -11.38
CA ASP A 72 6.87 10.79 -11.87
C ASP A 72 8.14 9.92 -11.70
N MET A 73 8.17 9.07 -10.67
CA MET A 73 9.27 8.14 -10.42
C MET A 73 9.09 6.81 -11.17
N ASP A 74 7.91 6.20 -11.10
CA ASP A 74 7.61 4.94 -11.77
C ASP A 74 6.12 4.87 -12.14
N LYS A 75 5.82 5.41 -13.32
CA LYS A 75 4.48 5.34 -13.91
C LYS A 75 3.95 3.91 -14.00
N GLY A 76 4.81 2.93 -14.29
CA GLY A 76 4.40 1.53 -14.42
C GLY A 76 3.97 0.92 -13.08
N PHE A 77 4.57 1.35 -11.98
CA PHE A 77 4.10 1.01 -10.64
C PHE A 77 2.73 1.65 -10.36
N GLY A 78 2.57 2.94 -10.63
CA GLY A 78 1.31 3.65 -10.40
C GLY A 78 0.14 3.07 -11.19
N GLU A 79 0.34 2.76 -12.47
CA GLU A 79 -0.62 2.05 -13.30
C GLU A 79 -1.01 0.69 -12.70
N ALA A 80 -0.05 -0.06 -12.15
CA ALA A 80 -0.34 -1.34 -11.50
C ALA A 80 -1.12 -1.19 -10.19
N VAL A 81 -0.93 -0.11 -9.42
CA VAL A 81 -1.75 0.17 -8.23
C VAL A 81 -3.20 0.45 -8.64
N ARG A 82 -3.41 1.27 -9.67
CA ARG A 82 -4.75 1.58 -10.19
C ARG A 82 -5.43 0.31 -10.71
N LEU A 83 -4.71 -0.48 -11.50
CA LEU A 83 -5.21 -1.76 -12.02
C LEU A 83 -5.56 -2.75 -10.89
N ALA A 84 -4.75 -2.81 -9.83
CA ALA A 84 -5.03 -3.65 -8.67
C ALA A 84 -6.35 -3.23 -8.00
N LYS A 85 -6.54 -1.94 -7.75
CA LYS A 85 -7.77 -1.38 -7.19
C LYS A 85 -8.99 -1.67 -8.07
N GLU A 86 -8.87 -1.50 -9.39
CA GLU A 86 -9.94 -1.80 -10.35
C GLU A 86 -10.34 -3.28 -10.35
N ASN A 87 -9.39 -4.19 -10.09
CA ASN A 87 -9.63 -5.62 -9.93
C ASN A 87 -10.04 -6.01 -8.50
N GLY A 88 -10.36 -5.04 -7.66
CA GLY A 88 -10.88 -5.24 -6.31
C GLY A 88 -9.82 -5.55 -5.26
N VAL A 89 -8.52 -5.44 -5.55
CA VAL A 89 -7.49 -5.49 -4.50
C VAL A 89 -7.69 -4.30 -3.57
N ASP A 90 -7.73 -4.56 -2.26
CA ASP A 90 -7.92 -3.48 -1.29
C ASP A 90 -6.62 -2.68 -1.17
N VAL A 91 -6.72 -1.35 -1.22
CA VAL A 91 -5.55 -0.46 -1.16
C VAL A 91 -5.66 0.44 0.05
N PHE A 92 -4.81 0.19 1.04
CA PHE A 92 -4.76 0.94 2.29
C PHE A 92 -3.52 1.82 2.36
N ALA A 93 -3.64 2.95 3.05
CA ALA A 93 -2.50 3.71 3.52
C ALA A 93 -2.74 4.08 4.98
N TYR A 94 -1.73 3.92 5.82
CA TYR A 94 -1.78 4.32 7.23
C TYR A 94 -0.51 5.06 7.59
N ASN A 95 -0.66 6.13 8.36
CA ASN A 95 0.47 6.85 8.93
C ASN A 95 0.87 6.24 10.28
N CYS A 96 2.04 6.66 10.76
CA CYS A 96 2.58 6.21 12.03
C CYS A 96 2.88 7.40 12.92
N LYS A 97 2.61 7.27 14.22
CA LYS A 97 3.31 8.08 15.20
C LYS A 97 4.70 7.48 15.41
N VAL A 98 5.73 8.27 15.16
CA VAL A 98 7.13 7.86 15.32
C VAL A 98 7.73 8.64 16.48
N GLY A 99 8.43 7.94 17.36
CA GLY A 99 9.23 8.56 18.41
C GLY A 99 10.56 7.82 18.57
N GLU A 100 11.43 8.34 19.42
CA GLU A 100 12.80 7.82 19.60
C GLU A 100 12.85 6.31 19.89
N ASN A 101 11.86 5.78 20.61
CA ASN A 101 11.82 4.38 21.05
C ASN A 101 10.56 3.63 20.59
N PHE A 102 9.76 4.20 19.69
CA PHE A 102 8.53 3.55 19.24
C PHE A 102 8.14 3.94 17.81
N ILE A 103 7.40 3.03 17.18
CA ILE A 103 6.59 3.30 16.00
C ILE A 103 5.21 2.68 16.25
N THR A 104 4.15 3.44 16.01
CA THR A 104 2.78 2.95 16.23
C THR A 104 1.89 3.41 15.09
N LEU A 105 1.16 2.46 14.50
CA LEU A 105 0.13 2.76 13.50
C LEU A 105 -0.88 3.73 14.11
N LYS A 106 -1.26 4.79 13.38
CA LYS A 106 -2.09 5.86 13.93
C LYS A 106 -3.40 5.99 13.17
N ASP A 107 -3.41 6.73 12.06
CA ASP A 107 -4.62 7.07 11.32
C ASP A 107 -4.58 6.47 9.91
N GLU A 108 -5.76 6.11 9.40
CA GLU A 108 -5.92 5.81 7.97
C GLU A 108 -5.68 7.08 7.16
N VAL A 109 -4.90 6.96 6.10
CA VAL A 109 -4.57 8.05 5.18
C VAL A 109 -5.36 7.85 3.90
N LYS A 110 -5.98 8.93 3.43
CA LYS A 110 -6.71 8.92 2.15
C LYS A 110 -5.78 8.52 1.01
N VAL A 111 -6.17 7.51 0.24
CA VAL A 111 -5.47 7.12 -0.99
C VAL A 111 -6.09 7.85 -2.18
N VAL A 112 -5.28 8.66 -2.87
CA VAL A 112 -5.64 9.37 -4.11
C VAL A 112 -5.01 8.64 -5.28
N MET A 113 -5.82 8.41 -6.32
CA MET A 113 -5.44 7.69 -7.54
C MET A 113 -5.65 8.57 -8.76
#